data_AF-A0A8C9MPK0-F1
#
_entry.id   AF-A0A8C9MPK0-F1
#
_cell.length_a   1.000
_cell.length_b   1.000
_cell.length_c   1.000
_cell.angle_alpha   90.00
_cell.angle_beta   90.00
_cell.angle_gamma   90.00
#
_symmetry.space_group_name_H-M   'P 1'
#
loop_
_entity.id
_entity.type
_entity.pdbx_description
1 polymer ?
#
loop_
_entity_poly.entity_id
_entity_poly.type
_entity_poly.pdbx_seq_one_letter_code
_entity_poly.pdbx_strand_id
1 'polypeptide(L)'
;MPFLHGFRRIVLECQPLVDELLGLLATPDTEGQSSLESPACLDNDRSQLSAVRRVLERETHSPFYQEGVSYALLKVTELGLVPAAEILLEFGADLSFEDPVTYYTPLHMAVLRNQPDVLELLVQHGADINRRDRIHESSPLDLASEEPERLPCLRRLLQLGANVNAADKNGKTALLHVLASSDSGQIHNTDSIRLLLEGGADVRAATKDGDTVFTYVIYLLEEMAYSYTEEEAEAIESFCFRVTQLLLAHGANPSECPASESLTHFCLKSFNDYFPLLRLLLESGAAYNCSLHGPSCWSGFHIAFEHLCWHLSRFDDEALIQKGQTLLELMMASSQAIQLPSNFEVNTSSCRFHGEKVQTLFCSLKQLERSPQTLKNLCRVFIRQRLKPWPVGDKIKSLPLPDRLKRYLLIDHAAADHEDL
;
A
#
# COMPACT_ATOMS: atom_id res chain seq x y z
N MET A 1 -35.55 -12.63 -22.30
CA MET A 1 -34.76 -11.86 -21.31
C MET A 1 -35.01 -12.43 -19.91
N PRO A 2 -34.20 -13.39 -19.45
CA PRO A 2 -34.34 -14.00 -18.11
C PRO A 2 -33.97 -13.06 -16.94
N PHE A 3 -33.17 -12.02 -17.20
CA PHE A 3 -32.69 -11.06 -16.19
C PHE A 3 -33.79 -10.23 -15.53
N LEU A 4 -34.79 -9.76 -16.30
CA LEU A 4 -35.94 -9.03 -15.74
C LEU A 4 -36.85 -9.92 -14.90
N HIS A 5 -36.79 -11.24 -15.08
CA HIS A 5 -37.59 -12.19 -14.31
C HIS A 5 -37.01 -12.41 -12.92
N GLY A 6 -35.70 -12.67 -12.78
CA GLY A 6 -35.08 -12.89 -11.46
C GLY A 6 -35.11 -11.65 -10.56
N PHE A 7 -34.83 -10.46 -11.12
CA PHE A 7 -34.80 -9.21 -10.36
C PHE A 7 -36.19 -8.76 -9.89
N ARG A 8 -37.23 -8.92 -10.74
CA ARG A 8 -38.62 -8.69 -10.33
C ARG A 8 -39.10 -9.72 -9.30
N ARG A 9 -38.60 -10.95 -9.37
CA ARG A 9 -38.99 -12.04 -8.47
C ARG A 9 -38.54 -11.79 -7.04
N ILE A 10 -37.27 -11.46 -6.83
CA ILE A 10 -36.74 -11.20 -5.48
C ILE A 10 -37.37 -9.92 -4.89
N VAL A 11 -37.46 -8.83 -5.66
CA VAL A 11 -38.00 -7.54 -5.17
C VAL A 11 -39.53 -7.56 -4.95
N LEU A 12 -40.29 -8.43 -5.62
CA LEU A 12 -41.76 -8.50 -5.42
C LEU A 12 -42.18 -9.65 -4.50
N GLU A 13 -41.48 -10.78 -4.52
CA GLU A 13 -41.90 -12.01 -3.83
C GLU A 13 -41.15 -12.22 -2.50
N CYS A 14 -39.91 -11.74 -2.37
CA CYS A 14 -39.13 -11.84 -1.13
C CYS A 14 -39.23 -10.58 -0.26
N GLN A 15 -39.42 -9.41 -0.87
CA GLN A 15 -39.49 -8.12 -0.18
C GLN A 15 -40.56 -8.06 0.93
N PRO A 16 -41.77 -8.66 0.81
CA PRO A 16 -42.75 -8.64 1.91
C PRO A 16 -42.23 -9.28 3.20
N LEU A 17 -41.50 -10.40 3.09
CA LEU A 17 -40.87 -11.04 4.24
C LEU A 17 -39.78 -10.14 4.82
N VAL A 18 -38.94 -9.57 3.97
CA VAL A 18 -37.87 -8.65 4.40
C VAL A 18 -38.45 -7.41 5.09
N ASP A 19 -39.51 -6.81 4.55
CA ASP A 19 -40.18 -5.64 5.13
C ASP A 19 -40.84 -5.99 6.47
N GLU A 20 -41.47 -7.17 6.60
CA GLU A 20 -42.03 -7.62 7.88
C GLU A 20 -40.92 -7.82 8.92
N LEU A 21 -39.81 -8.46 8.55
CA LEU A 21 -38.66 -8.67 9.44
C LEU A 21 -37.98 -7.36 9.84
N LEU A 22 -37.74 -6.46 8.88
CA LEU A 22 -37.15 -5.15 9.14
C LEU A 22 -38.10 -4.26 9.95
N GLY A 23 -39.41 -4.35 9.72
CA GLY A 23 -40.42 -3.64 10.51
C GLY A 23 -40.46 -4.09 11.99
N LEU A 24 -40.14 -5.34 12.27
CA LEU A 24 -39.99 -5.84 13.65
C LEU A 24 -38.67 -5.38 14.30
N LEU A 25 -37.64 -5.14 13.50
CA LEU A 25 -36.30 -4.75 13.94
C LEU A 25 -36.11 -3.22 14.02
N ALA A 26 -36.90 -2.44 13.28
CA ALA A 26 -36.85 -0.99 13.30
C ALA A 26 -37.60 -0.41 14.51
N THR A 27 -36.88 0.24 15.43
CA THR A 27 -37.50 1.16 16.38
C THR A 27 -37.74 2.51 15.70
N PRO A 28 -38.88 3.20 15.92
CA PRO A 28 -38.98 4.61 15.61
C PRO A 28 -38.07 5.34 16.60
N ASP A 29 -36.85 5.70 16.19
CA ASP A 29 -36.02 6.80 16.73
C ASP A 29 -34.54 6.58 16.36
N THR A 30 -34.17 6.79 15.10
CA THR A 30 -32.78 7.10 14.71
C THR A 30 -32.77 8.12 13.58
N GLU A 31 -33.40 9.27 13.83
CA GLU A 31 -32.99 10.53 13.22
C GLU A 31 -32.49 11.45 14.33
N GLY A 32 -31.19 11.33 14.64
CA GLY A 32 -30.42 12.31 15.41
C GLY A 32 -30.62 12.30 16.93
N GLN A 33 -29.63 11.78 17.65
CA GLN A 33 -28.86 12.55 18.64
C GLN A 33 -27.79 11.69 19.32
N SER A 34 -26.62 12.30 19.46
CA SER A 34 -25.55 11.88 20.35
C SER A 34 -25.97 11.97 21.82
N SER A 35 -25.26 11.22 22.66
CA SER A 35 -25.16 11.27 24.13
C SER A 35 -25.97 10.26 24.97
N LEU A 36 -25.19 9.33 25.56
CA LEU A 36 -25.15 8.86 26.95
C LEU A 36 -26.45 8.47 27.70
N GLU A 37 -26.40 7.20 28.15
CA GLU A 37 -27.00 6.59 29.36
C GLU A 37 -28.49 6.21 29.39
N SER A 38 -28.79 4.90 29.44
CA SER A 38 -29.54 4.19 30.52
C SER A 38 -30.10 2.81 30.08
N PRO A 39 -30.34 1.83 30.99
CA PRO A 39 -30.45 0.40 30.68
C PRO A 39 -31.89 -0.07 30.40
N ALA A 40 -32.59 0.55 29.44
CA ALA A 40 -33.95 0.15 29.04
C ALA A 40 -34.00 -0.83 27.84
N CYS A 41 -32.86 -1.16 27.20
CA CYS A 41 -32.87 -1.86 25.91
C CYS A 41 -32.97 -3.40 25.95
N LEU A 42 -32.65 -4.08 27.06
CA LEU A 42 -32.43 -5.54 27.02
C LEU A 42 -33.71 -6.39 26.83
N ASP A 43 -34.88 -5.92 27.28
CA ASP A 43 -36.14 -6.66 27.14
C ASP A 43 -36.80 -6.44 25.76
N ASN A 44 -36.59 -5.27 25.16
CA ASN A 44 -37.17 -4.94 23.86
C ASN A 44 -36.52 -5.79 22.75
N ASP A 45 -35.20 -5.92 22.78
CA ASP A 45 -34.42 -6.74 21.85
C ASP A 45 -34.84 -8.22 21.90
N ARG A 46 -35.04 -8.80 23.09
CA ARG A 46 -35.48 -10.21 23.22
C ARG A 46 -36.87 -10.43 22.64
N SER A 47 -37.79 -9.50 22.86
CA SER A 47 -39.16 -9.59 22.34
C SER A 47 -39.20 -9.48 20.82
N GLN A 48 -38.42 -8.56 20.23
CA GLN A 48 -38.30 -8.37 18.78
C GLN A 48 -37.65 -9.57 18.11
N LEU A 49 -36.54 -10.09 18.66
CA LEU A 49 -35.88 -11.29 18.15
C LEU A 49 -36.78 -12.54 18.24
N SER A 50 -37.62 -12.63 19.28
CA SER A 50 -38.62 -13.70 19.37
C SER A 50 -39.73 -13.57 18.31
N ALA A 51 -40.12 -12.34 17.96
CA ALA A 51 -41.08 -12.07 16.89
C ALA A 51 -40.49 -12.44 15.52
N VAL A 52 -39.22 -12.10 15.27
CA VAL A 52 -38.47 -12.51 14.08
C VAL A 52 -38.48 -14.03 13.92
N ARG A 53 -38.15 -14.79 14.97
CA ARG A 53 -38.20 -16.27 14.93
C ARG A 53 -39.60 -16.79 14.57
N ARG A 54 -40.65 -16.22 15.17
CA ARG A 54 -42.04 -16.61 14.87
C ARG A 54 -42.44 -16.36 13.42
N VAL A 55 -42.02 -15.24 12.83
CA VAL A 55 -42.26 -14.95 11.41
C VAL A 55 -41.52 -15.95 10.53
N LEU A 56 -40.25 -16.21 10.83
CA LEU A 56 -39.45 -17.19 10.09
C LEU A 56 -40.04 -18.60 10.15
N GLU A 57 -40.54 -19.04 11.31
CA GLU A 57 -41.23 -20.34 11.46
C GLU A 57 -42.51 -20.43 10.62
N ARG A 58 -43.30 -19.34 10.56
CA ARG A 58 -44.55 -19.28 9.80
C ARG A 58 -44.30 -19.39 8.28
N GLU A 59 -43.23 -18.77 7.80
CA GLU A 59 -42.93 -18.66 6.37
C GLU A 59 -42.11 -19.84 5.81
N THR A 60 -41.76 -20.83 6.63
CA THR A 60 -40.97 -22.02 6.22
C THR A 60 -41.55 -22.79 5.03
N HIS A 61 -42.86 -22.71 4.80
CA HIS A 61 -43.53 -23.37 3.66
C HIS A 61 -43.59 -22.52 2.39
N SER A 62 -43.13 -21.27 2.43
CA SER A 62 -43.08 -20.40 1.26
C SER A 62 -42.08 -20.92 0.23
N PRO A 63 -42.43 -20.98 -1.07
CA PRO A 63 -41.48 -21.37 -2.12
C PRO A 63 -40.30 -20.40 -2.26
N PHE A 64 -40.39 -19.21 -1.67
CA PHE A 64 -39.37 -18.16 -1.68
C PHE A 64 -38.66 -18.00 -0.33
N TYR A 65 -38.91 -18.89 0.62
CA TYR A 65 -38.37 -18.81 1.97
C TYR A 65 -36.84 -18.64 1.97
N GLN A 66 -36.13 -19.51 1.25
CA GLN A 66 -34.67 -19.49 1.20
C GLN A 66 -34.13 -18.16 0.64
N GLU A 67 -34.69 -17.67 -0.48
CA GLU A 67 -34.29 -16.40 -1.09
C GLU A 67 -34.64 -15.22 -0.17
N GLY A 68 -35.80 -15.26 0.48
CA GLY A 68 -36.24 -14.21 1.40
C GLY A 68 -35.42 -14.11 2.68
N VAL A 69 -35.07 -15.25 3.30
CA VAL A 69 -34.21 -15.29 4.49
C VAL A 69 -32.78 -14.84 4.14
N SER A 70 -32.26 -15.23 2.98
CA SER A 70 -30.93 -14.81 2.52
C SER A 70 -30.88 -13.32 2.15
N TYR A 71 -31.94 -12.80 1.54
CA TYR A 71 -32.06 -11.37 1.26
C TYR A 71 -32.28 -10.53 2.54
N ALA A 72 -33.03 -11.06 3.51
CA ALA A 72 -33.12 -10.45 4.85
C ALA A 72 -31.74 -10.37 5.52
N LEU A 73 -30.91 -11.42 5.38
CA LEU A 73 -29.56 -11.42 5.93
C LEU A 73 -28.71 -10.29 5.35
N LEU A 74 -28.79 -10.03 4.04
CA LEU A 74 -28.11 -8.88 3.42
C LEU A 74 -28.53 -7.55 4.05
N LYS A 75 -29.84 -7.33 4.26
CA LYS A 75 -30.36 -6.08 4.82
C LYS A 75 -30.02 -5.90 6.30
N VAL A 76 -30.13 -6.98 7.07
CA VAL A 76 -29.75 -7.00 8.48
C VAL A 76 -28.24 -6.78 8.65
N THR A 77 -27.43 -7.35 7.75
CA THR A 77 -25.99 -7.06 7.65
C THR A 77 -25.77 -5.60 7.28
N GLU A 78 -26.48 -5.04 6.31
CA GLU A 78 -26.36 -3.61 5.98
C GLU A 78 -26.58 -2.69 7.20
N LEU A 79 -27.46 -3.09 8.13
CA LEU A 79 -27.79 -2.36 9.37
C LEU A 79 -26.90 -2.70 10.58
N GLY A 80 -26.11 -3.77 10.54
CA GLY A 80 -25.21 -4.13 11.64
C GLY A 80 -25.87 -4.85 12.82
N LEU A 81 -27.05 -5.43 12.61
CA LEU A 81 -27.81 -6.08 13.66
C LEU A 81 -27.34 -7.54 13.87
N VAL A 82 -26.23 -7.71 14.60
CA VAL A 82 -25.58 -9.02 14.86
C VAL A 82 -26.57 -10.11 15.34
N PRO A 83 -27.45 -9.87 16.34
CA PRO A 83 -28.34 -10.92 16.83
C PRO A 83 -29.40 -11.35 15.80
N ALA A 84 -29.86 -10.42 14.95
CA ALA A 84 -30.80 -10.74 13.88
C ALA A 84 -30.10 -11.51 12.75
N ALA A 85 -28.84 -11.19 12.45
CA ALA A 85 -28.05 -11.94 11.48
C ALA A 85 -27.83 -13.38 11.96
N GLU A 86 -27.51 -13.59 13.24
CA GLU A 86 -27.35 -14.91 13.85
C GLU A 86 -28.63 -15.75 13.71
N ILE A 87 -29.79 -15.18 13.99
CA ILE A 87 -31.07 -15.86 13.80
C ILE A 87 -31.27 -16.25 12.33
N LEU A 88 -31.06 -15.34 11.39
CA LEU A 88 -31.25 -15.65 9.97
C LEU A 88 -30.31 -16.77 9.50
N LEU A 89 -29.08 -16.83 10.01
CA LEU A 89 -28.13 -17.91 9.75
C LEU A 89 -28.60 -19.25 10.35
N GLU A 90 -29.15 -19.25 11.57
CA GLU A 90 -29.75 -20.45 12.18
C GLU A 90 -30.93 -20.99 11.36
N PHE A 91 -31.71 -20.09 10.72
CA PHE A 91 -32.81 -20.43 9.82
C PHE A 91 -32.35 -20.70 8.37
N GLY A 92 -31.04 -20.86 8.16
CA GLY A 92 -30.47 -21.37 6.92
C GLY A 92 -30.23 -20.33 5.84
N ALA A 93 -30.11 -19.03 6.17
CA ALA A 93 -29.70 -18.01 5.21
C ALA A 93 -28.45 -18.44 4.42
N ASP A 94 -28.49 -18.26 3.09
CA ASP A 94 -27.38 -18.58 2.21
C ASP A 94 -26.33 -17.46 2.24
N LEU A 95 -25.14 -17.77 2.78
CA LEU A 95 -23.99 -16.86 2.84
C LEU A 95 -23.41 -16.49 1.47
N SER A 96 -23.74 -17.25 0.43
CA SER A 96 -23.33 -17.00 -0.95
C SER A 96 -24.37 -16.21 -1.76
N PHE A 97 -25.52 -15.88 -1.15
CA PHE A 97 -26.55 -15.08 -1.79
C PHE A 97 -26.01 -13.69 -2.13
N GLU A 98 -26.17 -13.29 -3.39
CA GLU A 98 -25.69 -12.01 -3.90
C GLU A 98 -26.86 -11.02 -3.95
N ASP A 99 -26.63 -9.80 -3.47
CA ASP A 99 -27.58 -8.71 -3.61
C ASP A 99 -27.92 -8.54 -5.10
N PRO A 100 -29.21 -8.49 -5.48
CA PRO A 100 -29.59 -8.49 -6.89
C PRO A 100 -29.11 -7.24 -7.64
N VAL A 101 -28.87 -6.13 -6.93
CA VAL A 101 -28.47 -4.84 -7.52
C VAL A 101 -26.94 -4.75 -7.64
N THR A 102 -26.26 -5.00 -6.54
CA THR A 102 -24.82 -4.76 -6.37
C THR A 102 -23.98 -6.02 -6.56
N TYR A 103 -24.59 -7.20 -6.54
CA TYR A 103 -23.94 -8.53 -6.58
C TYR A 103 -22.99 -8.82 -5.41
N TYR A 104 -23.09 -8.05 -4.32
CA TYR A 104 -22.34 -8.28 -3.11
C TYR A 104 -22.99 -9.36 -2.24
N THR A 105 -22.16 -10.23 -1.65
CA THR A 105 -22.59 -11.19 -0.62
C THR A 105 -22.71 -10.49 0.75
N PRO A 106 -23.33 -11.12 1.77
CA PRO A 106 -23.36 -10.57 3.12
C PRO A 106 -21.98 -10.17 3.64
N LEU A 107 -20.95 -10.96 3.35
CA LEU A 107 -19.59 -10.66 3.79
C LEU A 107 -19.03 -9.38 3.14
N HIS A 108 -19.28 -9.16 1.84
CA HIS A 108 -18.90 -7.91 1.17
C HIS A 108 -19.65 -6.72 1.77
N MET A 109 -20.96 -6.86 2.04
CA MET A 109 -21.76 -5.82 2.67
C MET A 109 -21.26 -5.46 4.08
N ALA A 110 -20.90 -6.45 4.91
CA ALA A 110 -20.34 -6.21 6.23
C ALA A 110 -19.03 -5.41 6.17
N VAL A 111 -18.18 -5.69 5.17
CA VAL A 111 -16.95 -4.91 4.93
C VAL A 111 -17.26 -3.48 4.48
N LEU A 112 -18.13 -3.32 3.49
CA LEU A 112 -18.51 -2.01 2.94
C LEU A 112 -19.20 -1.10 3.97
N ARG A 113 -19.86 -1.69 4.96
CA ARG A 113 -20.49 -0.98 6.09
C ARG A 113 -19.60 -0.91 7.34
N ASN A 114 -18.35 -1.39 7.26
CA ASN A 114 -17.38 -1.40 8.36
C ASN A 114 -17.89 -2.06 9.65
N GLN A 115 -18.42 -3.28 9.55
CA GLN A 115 -19.01 -4.03 10.65
C GLN A 115 -18.18 -5.29 10.98
N PRO A 116 -17.12 -5.17 11.79
CA PRO A 116 -16.24 -6.28 12.10
C PRO A 116 -16.94 -7.42 12.85
N ASP A 117 -17.95 -7.13 13.67
CA ASP A 117 -18.68 -8.13 14.47
C ASP A 117 -19.60 -9.01 13.58
N VAL A 118 -20.32 -8.38 12.64
CA VAL A 118 -21.14 -9.13 11.66
C VAL A 118 -20.23 -9.92 10.71
N LEU A 119 -19.12 -9.31 10.26
CA LEU A 119 -18.11 -9.99 9.45
C LEU A 119 -17.59 -11.25 10.13
N GLU A 120 -17.22 -11.16 11.40
CA GLU A 120 -16.77 -12.30 12.18
C GLU A 120 -17.84 -13.38 12.29
N LEU A 121 -19.09 -13.01 12.62
CA LEU A 121 -20.21 -13.95 12.69
C LEU A 121 -20.39 -14.71 11.36
N LEU A 122 -20.40 -13.99 10.23
CA LEU A 122 -20.56 -14.60 8.90
C LEU A 122 -19.43 -15.60 8.59
N VAL A 123 -18.18 -15.25 8.89
CA VAL A 123 -17.02 -16.14 8.69
C VAL A 123 -17.10 -17.37 9.61
N GLN A 124 -17.51 -17.20 10.88
CA GLN A 124 -17.70 -18.32 11.82
C GLN A 124 -18.79 -19.29 11.34
N HIS A 125 -19.82 -18.79 10.66
CA HIS A 125 -20.86 -19.60 10.04
C HIS A 125 -20.48 -20.18 8.66
N GLY A 126 -19.22 -19.99 8.22
CA GLY A 126 -18.68 -20.63 7.02
C GLY A 126 -18.71 -19.77 5.75
N ALA A 127 -18.85 -18.45 5.87
CA ALA A 127 -18.70 -17.56 4.72
C ALA A 127 -17.27 -17.68 4.16
N ASP A 128 -17.14 -17.81 2.84
CA ASP A 128 -15.83 -17.85 2.20
C ASP A 128 -15.17 -16.47 2.29
N ILE A 129 -14.18 -16.36 3.19
CA ILE A 129 -13.46 -15.14 3.50
C ILE A 129 -12.69 -14.55 2.30
N ASN A 130 -12.42 -15.36 1.27
CA ASN A 130 -11.69 -14.96 0.06
C ASN A 130 -12.60 -14.86 -1.16
N ARG A 131 -13.93 -14.99 -0.99
CA ARG A 131 -14.89 -14.94 -2.09
C ARG A 131 -14.80 -13.59 -2.78
N ARG A 132 -14.49 -13.56 -4.07
CA ARG A 132 -14.48 -12.33 -4.87
C ARG A 132 -15.89 -11.95 -5.32
N ASP A 133 -16.17 -10.65 -5.38
CA ASP A 133 -17.41 -10.14 -5.96
C ASP A 133 -17.46 -10.37 -7.49
N ARG A 134 -18.64 -10.19 -8.08
CA ARG A 134 -18.87 -10.49 -9.49
C ARG A 134 -18.41 -9.38 -10.44
N ILE A 135 -18.47 -8.12 -10.00
CA ILE A 135 -18.28 -6.94 -10.85
C ILE A 135 -16.81 -6.59 -10.95
N HIS A 136 -16.17 -6.34 -9.80
CA HIS A 136 -14.80 -5.85 -9.71
C HIS A 136 -13.81 -6.97 -9.41
N GLU A 137 -14.33 -8.16 -9.09
CA GLU A 137 -13.54 -9.28 -8.60
C GLU A 137 -12.79 -8.96 -7.31
N SER A 138 -13.21 -7.98 -6.53
CA SER A 138 -12.60 -7.63 -5.25
C SER A 138 -12.98 -8.67 -4.20
N SER A 139 -11.99 -9.15 -3.46
CA SER A 139 -12.22 -9.92 -2.24
C SER A 139 -12.64 -9.00 -1.08
N PRO A 140 -13.21 -9.54 0.02
CA PRO A 140 -13.46 -8.77 1.23
C PRO A 140 -12.22 -8.03 1.73
N LEU A 141 -11.04 -8.62 1.55
CA LEU A 141 -9.78 -8.00 1.95
C LEU A 141 -9.38 -6.83 1.02
N ASP A 142 -9.59 -6.98 -0.30
CA ASP A 142 -9.34 -5.91 -1.28
C ASP A 142 -10.22 -4.71 -0.93
N LEU A 143 -11.54 -4.93 -0.77
CA LEU A 143 -12.48 -3.88 -0.36
C LEU A 143 -12.07 -3.25 0.98
N ALA A 144 -11.74 -4.04 2.00
CA ALA A 144 -11.37 -3.48 3.30
C ALA A 144 -10.11 -2.59 3.26
N SER A 145 -9.24 -2.79 2.26
CA SER A 145 -7.98 -2.07 2.13
C SER A 145 -8.10 -0.72 1.41
N GLU A 146 -9.12 -0.53 0.56
CA GLU A 146 -9.28 0.63 -0.33
C GLU A 146 -9.65 1.93 0.40
N GLU A 147 -10.30 1.84 1.58
CA GLU A 147 -10.70 3.01 2.36
C GLU A 147 -10.21 2.93 3.81
N PRO A 148 -9.76 4.06 4.38
CA PRO A 148 -9.22 4.10 5.74
C PRO A 148 -10.28 3.79 6.81
N GLU A 149 -11.54 4.09 6.54
CA GLU A 149 -12.64 3.83 7.48
C GLU A 149 -12.82 2.33 7.74
N ARG A 150 -12.47 1.47 6.77
CA ARG A 150 -12.66 0.01 6.82
C ARG A 150 -11.51 -0.74 7.52
N LEU A 151 -10.55 -0.01 8.13
CA LEU A 151 -9.43 -0.59 8.89
C LEU A 151 -9.84 -1.62 9.96
N PRO A 152 -10.93 -1.44 10.73
CA PRO A 152 -11.41 -2.46 11.67
C PRO A 152 -11.72 -3.79 10.99
N CYS A 153 -12.45 -3.76 9.87
CA CYS A 153 -12.73 -4.95 9.05
C CYS A 153 -11.46 -5.54 8.46
N LEU A 154 -10.54 -4.72 7.93
CA LEU A 154 -9.26 -5.19 7.39
C LEU A 154 -8.48 -5.98 8.44
N ARG A 155 -8.34 -5.42 9.65
CA ARG A 155 -7.67 -6.09 10.77
C ARG A 155 -8.36 -7.41 11.14
N ARG A 156 -9.70 -7.42 11.19
CA ARG A 156 -10.47 -8.63 11.54
C ARG A 156 -10.30 -9.72 10.48
N LEU A 157 -10.37 -9.37 9.19
CA LEU A 157 -10.15 -10.31 8.09
C LEU A 157 -8.77 -10.97 8.17
N LEU A 158 -7.71 -10.18 8.39
CA LEU A 158 -6.37 -10.71 8.55
C LEU A 158 -6.26 -11.65 9.77
N GLN A 159 -6.89 -11.30 10.90
CA GLN A 159 -6.94 -12.16 12.09
C GLN A 159 -7.70 -13.47 11.88
N LEU A 160 -8.75 -13.45 11.04
CA LEU A 160 -9.55 -14.62 10.68
C LEU A 160 -8.90 -15.48 9.57
N GLY A 161 -7.71 -15.09 9.09
CA GLY A 161 -6.95 -15.88 8.11
C GLY A 161 -7.31 -15.61 6.65
N ALA A 162 -7.81 -14.41 6.33
CA ALA A 162 -7.95 -13.99 4.94
C ALA A 162 -6.60 -14.10 4.22
N ASN A 163 -6.60 -14.60 2.98
CA ASN A 163 -5.38 -14.78 2.21
C ASN A 163 -4.91 -13.43 1.66
N VAL A 164 -3.95 -12.81 2.36
CA VAL A 164 -3.35 -11.52 2.00
C VAL A 164 -2.75 -11.47 0.58
N ASN A 165 -2.38 -12.63 0.04
CA ASN A 165 -1.75 -12.78 -1.28
C ASN A 165 -2.70 -13.38 -2.32
N ALA A 166 -4.00 -13.44 -2.05
CA ALA A 166 -4.98 -13.81 -3.07
C ALA A 166 -4.98 -12.77 -4.19
N ALA A 167 -4.81 -13.21 -5.43
CA ALA A 167 -4.80 -12.34 -6.60
C ALA A 167 -6.12 -12.41 -7.40
N ASP A 168 -6.53 -11.30 -7.99
CA ASP A 168 -7.66 -11.22 -8.93
C ASP A 168 -7.29 -11.85 -10.28
N LYS A 169 -8.20 -11.84 -11.27
CA LYS A 169 -7.87 -12.33 -12.62
C LYS A 169 -6.79 -11.51 -13.32
N ASN A 170 -6.43 -10.32 -12.85
CA ASN A 170 -5.35 -9.50 -13.41
C ASN A 170 -4.03 -9.67 -12.67
N GLY A 171 -3.98 -10.50 -11.61
CA GLY A 171 -2.80 -10.67 -10.77
C GLY A 171 -2.66 -9.62 -9.65
N LYS A 172 -3.66 -8.76 -9.45
CA LYS A 172 -3.67 -7.75 -8.38
C LYS A 172 -3.99 -8.41 -7.03
N THR A 173 -3.11 -8.21 -6.06
CA THR A 173 -3.32 -8.56 -4.64
C THR A 173 -3.89 -7.35 -3.90
N ALA A 174 -4.37 -7.55 -2.66
CA ALA A 174 -4.85 -6.44 -1.83
C ALA A 174 -3.83 -5.29 -1.70
N LEU A 175 -2.53 -5.60 -1.64
CA LEU A 175 -1.46 -4.60 -1.61
C LEU A 175 -1.37 -3.78 -2.91
N LEU A 176 -1.63 -4.40 -4.07
CA LEU A 176 -1.65 -3.68 -5.35
C LEU A 176 -2.96 -2.90 -5.53
N HIS A 177 -4.10 -3.41 -5.04
CA HIS A 177 -5.37 -2.70 -5.05
C HIS A 177 -5.29 -1.39 -4.25
N VAL A 178 -4.80 -1.43 -3.01
CA VAL A 178 -4.69 -0.22 -2.16
C VAL A 178 -3.74 0.84 -2.73
N LEU A 179 -2.68 0.43 -3.42
CA LEU A 179 -1.76 1.36 -4.08
C LEU A 179 -2.38 1.95 -5.35
N ALA A 180 -3.15 1.16 -6.09
CA ALA A 180 -3.84 1.61 -7.31
C ALA A 180 -5.07 2.49 -7.03
N SER A 181 -5.69 2.36 -5.85
CA SER A 181 -6.81 3.21 -5.40
C SER A 181 -6.35 4.49 -4.72
N SER A 182 -5.06 4.63 -4.43
CA SER A 182 -4.51 5.88 -3.92
C SER A 182 -4.51 6.87 -5.08
N ASP A 183 -5.33 7.91 -5.00
CA ASP A 183 -5.30 9.06 -5.91
C ASP A 183 -5.01 10.34 -5.10
N SER A 184 -4.88 11.47 -5.78
CA SER A 184 -4.61 12.77 -5.15
C SER A 184 -5.63 13.20 -4.08
N GLY A 185 -6.83 12.59 -4.05
CA GLY A 185 -7.87 12.84 -3.06
C GLY A 185 -7.91 11.84 -1.89
N GLN A 186 -7.34 10.64 -2.03
CA GLN A 186 -7.47 9.52 -1.09
C GLN A 186 -6.13 9.01 -0.52
N ILE A 187 -5.23 9.92 -0.13
CA ILE A 187 -3.86 9.62 0.35
C ILE A 187 -3.82 9.01 1.79
N HIS A 188 -4.93 8.50 2.30
CA HIS A 188 -5.07 8.06 3.70
C HIS A 188 -4.80 6.57 3.94
N ASN A 189 -4.47 5.81 2.89
CA ASN A 189 -4.39 4.35 2.96
C ASN A 189 -3.06 3.78 3.50
N THR A 190 -2.20 4.62 4.12
CA THR A 190 -0.93 4.16 4.67
C THR A 190 -1.11 3.06 5.74
N ASP A 191 -2.13 3.19 6.59
CA ASP A 191 -2.35 2.19 7.65
C ASP A 191 -2.88 0.86 7.09
N SER A 192 -3.66 0.90 6.00
CA SER A 192 -4.06 -0.31 5.27
C SER A 192 -2.85 -1.01 4.68
N ILE A 193 -1.96 -0.26 4.01
CA ILE A 193 -0.68 -0.78 3.48
C ILE A 193 0.16 -1.41 4.60
N ARG A 194 0.29 -0.72 5.73
CA ARG A 194 1.03 -1.23 6.90
C ARG A 194 0.45 -2.55 7.40
N LEU A 195 -0.88 -2.63 7.59
CA LEU A 195 -1.53 -3.84 8.08
C LEU A 195 -1.39 -5.01 7.11
N LEU A 196 -1.50 -4.77 5.81
CA LEU A 196 -1.28 -5.80 4.79
C LEU A 196 0.16 -6.33 4.83
N LEU A 197 1.14 -5.43 4.92
CA LEU A 197 2.55 -5.79 5.01
C LEU A 197 2.87 -6.56 6.31
N GLU A 198 2.32 -6.13 7.45
CA GLU A 198 2.40 -6.85 8.73
C GLU A 198 1.70 -8.22 8.66
N GLY A 199 0.63 -8.32 7.86
CA GLY A 199 -0.08 -9.56 7.54
C GLY A 199 0.65 -10.49 6.57
N GLY A 200 1.84 -10.09 6.06
CA GLY A 200 2.65 -10.91 5.15
C GLY A 200 2.35 -10.73 3.66
N ALA A 201 1.84 -9.57 3.26
CA ALA A 201 1.69 -9.24 1.84
C ALA A 201 3.04 -9.32 1.10
N ASP A 202 3.02 -9.96 -0.07
CA ASP A 202 4.20 -10.12 -0.92
C ASP A 202 4.50 -8.84 -1.70
N VAL A 203 5.57 -8.16 -1.32
CA VAL A 203 6.09 -6.95 -1.99
C VAL A 203 6.63 -7.22 -3.40
N ARG A 204 6.79 -8.49 -3.80
CA ARG A 204 7.22 -8.91 -5.14
C ARG A 204 6.05 -9.31 -6.05
N ALA A 205 4.82 -9.23 -5.56
CA ALA A 205 3.64 -9.48 -6.37
C ALA A 205 3.63 -8.52 -7.57
N ALA A 206 3.20 -9.04 -8.71
CA ALA A 206 3.07 -8.27 -9.95
C ALA A 206 1.78 -8.65 -10.67
N THR A 207 1.17 -7.67 -11.34
CA THR A 207 0.04 -7.90 -12.24
C THR A 207 0.49 -8.69 -13.48
N LYS A 208 -0.47 -9.16 -14.27
CA LYS A 208 -0.21 -9.79 -15.57
C LYS A 208 0.52 -8.86 -16.56
N ASP A 209 0.34 -7.55 -16.41
CA ASP A 209 1.02 -6.53 -17.20
C ASP A 209 2.42 -6.20 -16.66
N GLY A 210 2.79 -6.75 -15.50
CA GLY A 210 4.08 -6.54 -14.85
C GLY A 210 4.12 -5.35 -13.91
N ASP A 211 2.96 -4.79 -13.53
CA ASP A 211 2.90 -3.69 -12.57
C ASP A 211 3.21 -4.21 -11.17
N THR A 212 4.11 -3.51 -10.49
CA THR A 212 4.57 -3.83 -9.14
C THR A 212 4.16 -2.73 -8.18
N VAL A 213 4.40 -2.93 -6.88
CA VAL A 213 4.24 -1.89 -5.86
C VAL A 213 4.95 -0.57 -6.23
N PHE A 214 6.13 -0.65 -6.87
CA PHE A 214 6.88 0.54 -7.27
C PHE A 214 6.38 1.16 -8.57
N THR A 215 5.72 0.41 -9.45
CA THR A 215 5.05 0.96 -10.63
C THR A 215 3.95 1.94 -10.21
N TYR A 216 3.15 1.58 -9.19
CA TYR A 216 2.12 2.46 -8.66
C TYR A 216 2.70 3.67 -7.92
N VAL A 217 3.81 3.52 -7.19
CA VAL A 217 4.51 4.67 -6.59
C VAL A 217 5.03 5.63 -7.65
N ILE A 218 5.58 5.12 -8.77
CA ILE A 218 6.02 5.97 -9.89
C ILE A 218 4.83 6.71 -10.49
N TYR A 219 3.72 6.02 -10.75
CA TYR A 219 2.50 6.64 -11.27
C TYR A 219 2.03 7.82 -10.40
N LEU A 220 2.01 7.65 -9.07
CA LEU A 220 1.66 8.72 -8.13
C LEU A 220 2.65 9.90 -8.18
N LEU A 221 3.94 9.62 -8.25
CA LEU A 221 4.96 10.67 -8.40
C LEU A 221 4.82 11.41 -9.73
N GLU A 222 4.42 10.73 -10.81
CA GLU A 222 4.12 11.37 -12.08
C GLU A 222 2.87 12.27 -11.98
N GLU A 223 1.82 11.85 -11.27
CA GLU A 223 0.64 12.69 -11.02
C GLU A 223 0.98 13.95 -10.21
N MET A 224 1.93 13.88 -9.27
CA MET A 224 2.44 15.04 -8.53
C MET A 224 2.95 16.16 -9.46
N ALA A 225 3.62 15.79 -10.55
CA ALA A 225 4.12 16.74 -11.54
C ALA A 225 2.99 17.49 -12.30
N TYR A 226 1.75 16.95 -12.26
CA TYR A 226 0.56 17.54 -12.86
C TYR A 226 -0.46 18.06 -11.83
N SER A 227 -0.09 18.05 -10.54
CA SER A 227 -0.96 18.52 -9.45
C SER A 227 -1.42 19.97 -9.64
N TYR A 228 -2.61 20.28 -9.13
CA TYR A 228 -3.21 21.62 -9.30
C TYR A 228 -2.78 22.58 -8.18
N THR A 229 -2.31 22.04 -7.06
CA THR A 229 -1.90 22.81 -5.87
C THR A 229 -0.61 22.25 -5.24
N GLU A 230 0.16 23.12 -4.60
CA GLU A 230 1.37 22.72 -3.86
C GLU A 230 1.05 21.78 -2.69
N GLU A 231 -0.11 21.95 -2.03
CA GLU A 231 -0.55 21.10 -0.92
C GLU A 231 -0.82 19.66 -1.35
N GLU A 232 -1.45 19.45 -2.52
CA GLU A 232 -1.64 18.13 -3.11
C GLU A 232 -0.28 17.49 -3.45
N ALA A 233 0.64 18.26 -4.02
CA ALA A 233 1.97 17.79 -4.36
C ALA A 233 2.75 17.31 -3.13
N GLU A 234 2.75 18.10 -2.05
CA GLU A 234 3.38 17.76 -0.77
C GLU A 234 2.73 16.52 -0.13
N ALA A 235 1.41 16.39 -0.21
CA ALA A 235 0.69 15.23 0.31
C ALA A 235 1.08 13.94 -0.44
N ILE A 236 1.15 14.00 -1.77
CA ILE A 236 1.58 12.87 -2.62
C ILE A 236 3.04 12.51 -2.31
N GLU A 237 3.94 13.49 -2.22
CA GLU A 237 5.35 13.25 -1.90
C GLU A 237 5.50 12.57 -0.53
N SER A 238 4.84 13.12 0.50
CA SER A 238 4.85 12.58 1.86
C SER A 238 4.33 11.14 1.92
N PHE A 239 3.27 10.85 1.17
CA PHE A 239 2.74 9.49 1.05
C PHE A 239 3.68 8.55 0.33
N CYS A 240 4.17 8.92 -0.84
CA CYS A 240 5.12 8.11 -1.60
C CYS A 240 6.37 7.80 -0.77
N PHE A 241 6.85 8.78 0.00
CA PHE A 241 7.95 8.61 0.93
C PHE A 241 7.62 7.57 2.01
N ARG A 242 6.47 7.72 2.70
CA ARG A 242 6.06 6.82 3.79
C ARG A 242 5.75 5.40 3.30
N VAL A 243 5.10 5.25 2.15
CA VAL A 243 4.85 3.95 1.51
C VAL A 243 6.16 3.29 1.11
N THR A 244 7.08 4.04 0.50
CA THR A 244 8.40 3.51 0.14
C THR A 244 9.16 3.03 1.37
N GLN A 245 9.13 3.76 2.49
CA GLN A 245 9.71 3.30 3.75
C GLN A 245 9.12 1.97 4.22
N LEU A 246 7.79 1.82 4.18
CA LEU A 246 7.10 0.58 4.55
C LEU A 246 7.51 -0.57 3.61
N LEU A 247 7.50 -0.36 2.30
CA LEU A 247 7.89 -1.37 1.31
C LEU A 247 9.34 -1.83 1.53
N LEU A 248 10.27 -0.89 1.72
CA LEU A 248 11.68 -1.20 2.03
C LEU A 248 11.82 -1.94 3.36
N ALA A 249 10.99 -1.61 4.36
CA ALA A 249 10.98 -2.29 5.65
C ALA A 249 10.62 -3.78 5.54
N HIS A 250 9.78 -4.10 4.56
CA HIS A 250 9.36 -5.46 4.24
C HIS A 250 10.17 -6.10 3.10
N GLY A 251 11.32 -5.51 2.73
CA GLY A 251 12.29 -6.13 1.82
C GLY A 251 12.03 -5.90 0.33
N ALA A 252 11.18 -4.94 -0.03
CA ALA A 252 10.99 -4.55 -1.43
C ALA A 252 12.30 -4.02 -2.03
N ASN A 253 12.56 -4.34 -3.30
CA ASN A 253 13.77 -3.91 -3.99
C ASN A 253 13.43 -2.84 -5.04
N PRO A 254 13.74 -1.55 -4.78
CA PRO A 254 13.36 -0.43 -5.65
C PRO A 254 14.21 -0.33 -6.93
N SER A 255 15.19 -1.24 -7.10
CA SER A 255 16.16 -1.23 -8.19
C SER A 255 16.02 -2.46 -9.10
N GLU A 256 14.98 -3.28 -8.92
CA GLU A 256 14.62 -4.33 -9.89
C GLU A 256 14.21 -3.66 -11.20
N CYS A 257 14.49 -4.30 -12.33
CA CYS A 257 14.12 -3.78 -13.64
C CYS A 257 12.78 -4.38 -14.04
N PRO A 258 11.65 -3.72 -13.73
CA PRO A 258 10.35 -4.15 -14.25
C PRO A 258 10.26 -3.85 -15.76
N ALA A 259 9.12 -4.18 -16.35
CA ALA A 259 8.85 -3.95 -17.77
C ALA A 259 8.87 -2.45 -18.15
N SER A 260 8.53 -1.54 -17.22
CA SER A 260 8.52 -0.10 -17.44
C SER A 260 9.80 0.58 -16.94
N GLU A 261 9.92 0.77 -15.62
CA GLU A 261 11.01 1.51 -14.99
C GLU A 261 11.12 1.19 -13.49
N SER A 262 12.33 1.16 -12.94
CA SER A 262 12.55 0.98 -11.49
C SER A 262 12.43 2.31 -10.75
N LEU A 263 11.93 2.32 -9.51
CA LEU A 263 11.82 3.55 -8.71
C LEU A 263 13.16 4.25 -8.53
N THR A 264 14.25 3.49 -8.34
CA THR A 264 15.59 4.08 -8.19
C THR A 264 16.03 4.81 -9.46
N HIS A 265 15.76 4.22 -10.62
CA HIS A 265 16.07 4.81 -11.92
C HIS A 265 15.22 6.06 -12.19
N PHE A 266 13.92 6.00 -11.89
CA PHE A 266 13.00 7.14 -12.00
C PHE A 266 13.49 8.33 -11.16
N CYS A 267 13.76 8.11 -9.86
CA CYS A 267 14.25 9.16 -8.99
C CYS A 267 15.63 9.70 -9.39
N LEU A 268 16.47 8.90 -10.06
CA LEU A 268 17.77 9.36 -10.56
C LEU A 268 17.67 10.33 -11.74
N LYS A 269 16.71 10.11 -12.65
CA LYS A 269 16.49 11.00 -13.81
C LYS A 269 16.11 12.41 -13.40
N SER A 270 15.32 12.53 -12.35
CA SER A 270 14.85 13.81 -11.80
C SER A 270 15.28 13.97 -10.35
N PHE A 271 16.55 13.72 -10.06
CA PHE A 271 17.05 13.73 -8.67
C PHE A 271 16.98 15.10 -8.00
N ASN A 272 16.77 16.18 -8.77
CA ASN A 272 16.58 17.50 -8.19
C ASN A 272 15.25 17.58 -7.43
N ASP A 273 14.19 17.03 -8.04
CA ASP A 273 12.81 17.08 -7.56
C ASP A 273 12.56 16.00 -6.50
N TYR A 274 13.05 14.78 -6.73
CA TYR A 274 12.86 13.64 -5.82
C TYR A 274 14.08 13.37 -4.93
N PHE A 275 14.88 14.39 -4.62
CA PHE A 275 16.11 14.23 -3.84
C PHE A 275 15.88 13.55 -2.47
N PRO A 276 14.86 13.92 -1.67
CA PRO A 276 14.61 13.28 -0.38
C PRO A 276 14.33 11.79 -0.51
N LEU A 277 13.48 11.42 -1.48
CA LEU A 277 13.14 10.03 -1.76
C LEU A 277 14.36 9.25 -2.28
N LEU A 278 15.12 9.80 -3.23
CA LEU A 278 16.32 9.16 -3.75
C LEU A 278 17.37 8.93 -2.65
N ARG A 279 17.55 9.91 -1.76
CA ARG A 279 18.42 9.79 -0.60
C ARG A 279 17.99 8.62 0.28
N LEU A 280 16.70 8.52 0.61
CA LEU A 280 16.14 7.38 1.35
C LEU A 280 16.44 6.05 0.67
N LEU A 281 16.24 5.95 -0.67
CA LEU A 281 16.52 4.73 -1.41
C LEU A 281 17.99 4.30 -1.26
N LEU A 282 18.94 5.21 -1.48
CA LEU A 282 20.37 4.90 -1.39
C LEU A 282 20.82 4.63 0.05
N GLU A 283 20.27 5.35 1.02
CA GLU A 283 20.45 5.09 2.46
C GLU A 283 19.81 3.78 2.91
N SER A 284 18.85 3.23 2.17
CA SER A 284 18.34 1.87 2.41
C SER A 284 19.26 0.78 1.83
N GLY A 285 20.22 1.17 1.00
CA GLY A 285 21.10 0.27 0.26
C GLY A 285 20.47 -0.26 -1.03
N ALA A 286 19.57 0.52 -1.65
CA ALA A 286 19.15 0.33 -3.03
C ALA A 286 20.35 0.35 -3.98
N ALA A 287 20.27 -0.40 -5.08
CA ALA A 287 21.33 -0.41 -6.07
C ALA A 287 21.25 0.86 -6.94
N TYR A 288 22.39 1.48 -7.20
CA TYR A 288 22.50 2.62 -8.14
C TYR A 288 22.59 2.17 -9.60
N ASN A 289 22.37 0.89 -9.87
CA ASN A 289 22.28 0.30 -11.20
C ASN A 289 21.19 -0.79 -11.16
N CYS A 290 20.85 -1.31 -12.34
CA CYS A 290 19.86 -2.37 -12.43
C CYS A 290 20.31 -3.58 -11.58
N SER A 291 19.50 -3.98 -10.60
CA SER A 291 19.84 -5.10 -9.72
C SER A 291 19.80 -6.47 -10.41
N LEU A 292 19.13 -6.58 -11.56
CA LEU A 292 19.01 -7.82 -12.36
C LEU A 292 20.05 -7.90 -13.49
N HIS A 293 20.23 -6.81 -14.24
CA HIS A 293 21.05 -6.76 -15.46
C HIS A 293 22.34 -5.96 -15.29
N GLY A 294 22.59 -5.38 -14.11
CA GLY A 294 23.78 -4.60 -13.83
C GLY A 294 23.86 -3.26 -14.60
N PRO A 295 25.05 -2.64 -14.65
CA PRO A 295 25.24 -1.30 -15.22
C PRO A 295 25.03 -1.23 -16.74
N SER A 296 24.94 -2.35 -17.44
CA SER A 296 24.65 -2.41 -18.88
C SER A 296 23.19 -2.09 -19.21
N CYS A 297 22.27 -2.25 -18.26
CA CYS A 297 20.87 -1.86 -18.44
C CYS A 297 20.68 -0.38 -18.15
N TRP A 298 21.12 0.06 -16.97
CA TRP A 298 21.23 1.48 -16.63
C TRP A 298 22.27 1.68 -15.52
N SER A 299 22.87 2.86 -15.48
CA SER A 299 23.88 3.24 -14.51
C SER A 299 23.55 4.60 -13.91
N GLY A 300 23.37 4.65 -12.59
CA GLY A 300 23.10 5.89 -11.86
C GLY A 300 24.22 6.92 -11.98
N PHE A 301 25.47 6.49 -12.17
CA PHE A 301 26.56 7.41 -12.48
C PHE A 301 26.34 8.12 -13.82
N HIS A 302 25.94 7.37 -14.86
CA HIS A 302 25.68 7.95 -16.18
C HIS A 302 24.55 8.96 -16.11
N ILE A 303 23.43 8.57 -15.51
CA ILE A 303 22.23 9.39 -15.37
C ILE A 303 22.52 10.67 -14.56
N ALA A 304 23.22 10.54 -13.43
CA ALA A 304 23.54 11.68 -12.58
C ALA A 304 24.42 12.72 -13.30
N PHE A 305 25.47 12.28 -14.00
CA PHE A 305 26.35 13.19 -14.75
C PHE A 305 25.67 13.77 -15.99
N GLU A 306 24.85 12.99 -16.69
CA GLU A 306 24.06 13.49 -17.81
C GLU A 306 23.10 14.61 -17.36
N HIS A 307 22.38 14.39 -16.27
CA HIS A 307 21.48 15.40 -15.70
C HIS A 307 22.23 16.65 -15.22
N LEU A 308 23.35 16.48 -14.49
CA LEU A 308 24.21 17.60 -14.07
C LEU A 308 24.66 18.43 -15.27
N CYS A 309 25.20 17.78 -16.31
CA CYS A 309 25.68 18.46 -17.50
C CYS A 309 24.56 19.17 -18.26
N TRP A 310 23.41 18.51 -18.41
CA TRP A 310 22.25 19.08 -19.09
C TRP A 310 21.70 20.30 -18.34
N HIS A 311 21.51 20.22 -17.03
CA HIS A 311 20.94 21.32 -16.24
C HIS A 311 21.89 22.51 -16.18
N LEU A 312 23.18 22.26 -15.90
CA LEU A 312 24.21 23.30 -15.81
C LEU A 312 24.62 23.90 -17.16
N SER A 313 24.16 23.32 -18.27
CA SER A 313 24.24 23.99 -19.58
C SER A 313 23.26 25.15 -19.71
N ARG A 314 22.19 25.16 -18.91
CA ARG A 314 21.06 26.10 -18.99
C ARG A 314 20.96 27.03 -17.79
N PHE A 315 21.22 26.52 -16.59
CA PHE A 315 21.00 27.23 -15.33
C PHE A 315 22.28 27.28 -14.49
N ASP A 316 22.46 28.37 -13.75
CA ASP A 316 23.53 28.53 -12.75
C ASP A 316 22.99 28.05 -11.40
N ASP A 317 23.27 26.79 -11.05
CA ASP A 317 22.70 26.12 -9.87
C ASP A 317 23.80 25.38 -9.08
N GLU A 318 24.39 26.09 -8.12
CA GLU A 318 25.41 25.52 -7.25
C GLU A 318 24.84 24.48 -6.27
N ALA A 319 23.56 24.61 -5.89
CA ALA A 319 22.90 23.66 -4.99
C ALA A 319 22.75 22.28 -5.65
N LEU A 320 22.50 22.23 -6.96
CA LEU A 320 22.48 20.99 -7.72
C LEU A 320 23.82 20.24 -7.69
N ILE A 321 24.95 20.97 -7.67
CA ILE A 321 26.28 20.35 -7.55
C ILE A 321 26.45 19.71 -6.18
N GLN A 322 26.00 20.39 -5.12
CA GLN A 322 26.03 19.83 -3.77
C GLN A 322 25.14 18.58 -3.64
N LYS A 323 23.95 18.60 -4.25
CA LYS A 323 23.08 17.41 -4.36
C LYS A 323 23.79 16.29 -5.12
N GLY A 324 24.44 16.60 -6.25
CA GLY A 324 25.20 15.64 -7.05
C GLY A 324 26.39 15.03 -6.29
N GLN A 325 27.12 15.82 -5.52
CA GLN A 325 28.19 15.34 -4.63
C GLN A 325 27.66 14.34 -3.60
N THR A 326 26.63 14.74 -2.87
CA THR A 326 25.97 13.91 -1.86
C THR A 326 25.46 12.61 -2.48
N LEU A 327 24.85 12.70 -3.68
CA LEU A 327 24.35 11.55 -4.42
C LEU A 327 25.46 10.54 -4.73
N LEU A 328 26.58 11.00 -5.29
CA LEU A 328 27.73 10.14 -5.59
C LEU A 328 28.28 9.49 -4.32
N GLU A 329 28.40 10.25 -3.23
CA GLU A 329 28.84 9.73 -1.93
C GLU A 329 27.92 8.61 -1.42
N LEU A 330 26.60 8.79 -1.49
CA LEU A 330 25.60 7.79 -1.08
C LEU A 330 25.69 6.52 -1.93
N MET A 331 25.80 6.65 -3.25
CA MET A 331 25.97 5.51 -4.17
C MET A 331 27.23 4.69 -3.83
N MET A 332 28.34 5.39 -3.60
CA MET A 332 29.61 4.77 -3.23
C MET A 332 29.57 4.19 -1.81
N ALA A 333 28.76 4.76 -0.92
CA ALA A 333 28.70 4.36 0.48
C ALA A 333 28.12 2.97 0.72
N SER A 334 27.25 2.53 -0.19
CA SER A 334 26.59 1.22 -0.14
C SER A 334 27.24 0.18 -1.08
N SER A 335 28.34 0.54 -1.78
CA SER A 335 28.99 -0.31 -2.78
C SER A 335 30.30 -0.97 -2.30
N GLN A 336 30.49 -2.25 -2.61
CA GLN A 336 31.75 -2.96 -2.37
C GLN A 336 32.80 -2.65 -3.45
N ALA A 337 32.35 -2.42 -4.69
CA ALA A 337 33.20 -2.13 -5.84
C ALA A 337 32.46 -1.18 -6.78
N ILE A 338 33.12 -0.09 -7.15
CA ILE A 338 32.61 0.84 -8.16
C ILE A 338 32.82 0.17 -9.52
N GLN A 339 31.75 0.03 -10.29
CA GLN A 339 31.80 -0.46 -11.67
C GLN A 339 31.19 0.63 -12.56
N LEU A 340 32.05 1.35 -13.29
CA LEU A 340 31.57 2.30 -14.29
C LEU A 340 31.27 1.56 -15.60
N PRO A 341 30.31 2.05 -16.41
CA PRO A 341 30.08 1.51 -17.74
C PRO A 341 31.33 1.57 -18.62
N SER A 342 31.50 0.61 -19.52
CA SER A 342 32.58 0.61 -20.51
C SER A 342 32.50 1.89 -21.38
N ASN A 343 33.60 2.61 -21.51
CA ASN A 343 33.70 3.91 -22.21
C ASN A 343 32.87 5.04 -21.58
N PHE A 344 32.67 5.02 -20.26
CA PHE A 344 32.02 6.14 -19.58
C PHE A 344 32.89 7.41 -19.64
N GLU A 345 32.42 8.38 -20.42
CA GLU A 345 32.99 9.71 -20.58
C GLU A 345 31.93 10.77 -20.34
N VAL A 346 32.30 11.83 -19.64
CA VAL A 346 31.43 12.97 -19.35
C VAL A 346 31.96 14.15 -20.15
N ASN A 347 31.11 14.67 -21.04
CA ASN A 347 31.45 15.86 -21.82
C ASN A 347 31.08 17.12 -21.03
N THR A 348 32.05 17.65 -20.29
CA THR A 348 31.87 18.88 -19.51
C THR A 348 31.97 20.16 -20.34
N SER A 349 32.39 20.06 -21.61
CA SER A 349 32.49 21.23 -22.50
C SER A 349 31.12 21.86 -22.85
N SER A 350 30.04 21.09 -22.73
CA SER A 350 28.67 21.59 -22.88
C SER A 350 28.14 22.33 -21.65
N CYS A 351 28.81 22.23 -20.49
CA CYS A 351 28.40 22.93 -19.28
C CYS A 351 28.80 24.40 -19.39
N ARG A 352 27.81 25.28 -19.48
CA ARG A 352 28.03 26.73 -19.48
C ARG A 352 28.41 27.24 -18.08
N PHE A 353 27.84 26.63 -17.05
CA PHE A 353 28.08 26.95 -15.65
C PHE A 353 28.76 25.79 -14.94
N HIS A 354 29.71 26.10 -14.05
CA HIS A 354 30.40 25.15 -13.17
C HIS A 354 31.00 23.86 -13.80
N GLY A 355 31.31 23.86 -15.11
CA GLY A 355 31.85 22.68 -15.81
C GLY A 355 33.14 22.12 -15.18
N GLU A 356 34.00 22.98 -14.63
CA GLU A 356 35.19 22.56 -13.89
C GLU A 356 34.85 21.75 -12.64
N LYS A 357 33.82 22.14 -11.87
CA LYS A 357 33.37 21.40 -10.68
C LYS A 357 32.80 20.04 -11.07
N VAL A 358 32.07 19.94 -12.18
CA VAL A 358 31.58 18.64 -12.68
C VAL A 358 32.75 17.75 -13.12
N GLN A 359 33.76 18.35 -13.78
CA GLN A 359 34.97 17.64 -14.19
C GLN A 359 35.76 17.10 -13.00
N THR A 360 35.91 17.87 -11.92
CA THR A 360 36.62 17.42 -10.71
C THR A 360 35.90 16.25 -10.03
N LEU A 361 34.56 16.27 -9.98
CA LEU A 361 33.76 15.14 -9.47
C LEU A 361 33.97 13.89 -10.33
N PHE A 362 33.92 14.04 -11.66
CA PHE A 362 34.13 12.93 -12.57
C PHE A 362 35.54 12.33 -12.45
N CYS A 363 36.58 13.17 -12.37
CA CYS A 363 37.96 12.72 -12.15
C CYS A 363 38.11 11.97 -10.82
N SER A 364 37.47 12.46 -9.76
CA SER A 364 37.47 11.81 -8.44
C SER A 364 36.81 10.43 -8.49
N LEU A 365 35.69 10.29 -9.19
CA LEU A 365 35.01 9.01 -9.39
C LEU A 365 35.89 8.01 -10.14
N LYS A 366 36.55 8.43 -11.23
CA LYS A 366 37.50 7.58 -11.98
C LYS A 366 38.70 7.15 -11.15
N GLN A 367 39.18 8.01 -10.25
CA GLN A 367 40.25 7.66 -9.32
C GLN A 367 39.79 6.59 -8.30
N LEU A 368 38.56 6.70 -7.81
CA LEU A 368 37.97 5.74 -6.88
C LEU A 368 37.66 4.38 -7.52
N GLU A 369 37.38 4.32 -8.83
CA GLU A 369 37.24 3.05 -9.55
C GLU A 369 38.57 2.30 -9.66
N ARG A 370 39.68 3.02 -9.87
CA ARG A 370 41.02 2.43 -10.03
C ARG A 370 41.66 1.99 -8.72
N SER A 371 41.13 2.43 -7.58
CA SER A 371 41.67 2.15 -6.25
C SER A 371 40.72 1.23 -5.47
N PRO A 372 41.25 0.29 -4.68
CA PRO A 372 40.41 -0.55 -3.84
C PRO A 372 39.71 0.30 -2.78
N GLN A 373 38.44 0.00 -2.51
CA GLN A 373 37.67 0.65 -1.45
C GLN A 373 38.36 0.45 -0.10
N THR A 374 38.30 1.48 0.76
CA THR A 374 38.90 1.41 2.09
C THR A 374 38.29 0.25 2.89
N LEU A 375 39.10 -0.40 3.74
CA LEU A 375 38.61 -1.47 4.63
C LEU A 375 37.42 -0.98 5.47
N LYS A 376 37.45 0.28 5.90
CA LYS A 376 36.35 0.93 6.63
C LYS A 376 35.04 0.93 5.83
N ASN A 377 35.08 1.25 4.54
CA ASN A 377 33.90 1.22 3.66
C ASN A 377 33.40 -0.23 3.45
N LEU A 378 34.32 -1.17 3.17
CA LEU A 378 33.97 -2.58 3.00
C LEU A 378 33.28 -3.15 4.25
N CYS A 379 33.79 -2.83 5.44
CA CYS A 379 33.15 -3.19 6.71
C CYS A 379 31.76 -2.58 6.86
N ARG A 380 31.58 -1.29 6.50
CA ARG A 380 30.25 -0.65 6.53
C ARG A 380 29.26 -1.38 5.64
N VAL A 381 29.62 -1.66 4.40
CA VAL A 381 28.75 -2.37 3.45
C VAL A 381 28.41 -3.77 3.97
N PHE A 382 29.42 -4.51 4.45
CA PHE A 382 29.23 -5.85 5.01
C PHE A 382 28.28 -5.85 6.21
N ILE A 383 28.49 -4.95 7.18
CA ILE A 383 27.63 -4.84 8.37
C ILE A 383 26.20 -4.50 7.96
N ARG A 384 26.01 -3.48 7.11
CA ARG A 384 24.68 -3.06 6.67
C ARG A 384 23.93 -4.15 5.91
N GLN A 385 24.63 -4.93 5.07
CA GLN A 385 24.04 -6.10 4.40
C GLN A 385 23.54 -7.16 5.39
N ARG A 386 24.24 -7.36 6.50
CA ARG A 386 23.83 -8.31 7.57
C ARG A 386 22.68 -7.81 8.43
N LEU A 387 22.43 -6.50 8.46
CA LEU A 387 21.33 -5.90 9.21
C LEU A 387 20.02 -5.81 8.42
N LYS A 388 20.02 -6.20 7.13
CA LYS A 388 18.81 -6.26 6.30
C LYS A 388 17.75 -7.22 6.93
N PRO A 389 16.44 -6.98 6.71
CA PRO A 389 15.85 -5.88 5.92
C PRO A 389 16.03 -4.51 6.59
N TRP A 390 15.89 -3.44 5.80
CA TRP A 390 15.78 -2.07 6.34
C TRP A 390 14.53 -1.99 7.26
N PRO A 391 14.36 -1.00 8.16
CA PRO A 391 15.32 -0.02 8.63
C PRO A 391 16.45 -0.63 9.46
N VAL A 392 17.66 -0.13 9.23
CA VAL A 392 18.86 -0.53 9.98
C VAL A 392 19.14 0.35 11.18
N GLY A 393 18.39 1.45 11.36
CA GLY A 393 18.63 2.48 12.38
C GLY A 393 18.73 1.93 13.79
N ASP A 394 17.65 1.36 14.30
CA ASP A 394 17.59 0.84 15.67
C ASP A 394 18.49 -0.38 15.86
N LYS A 395 18.65 -1.19 14.81
CA LYS A 395 19.60 -2.30 14.77
C LYS A 395 21.03 -1.80 14.99
N ILE A 396 21.45 -0.75 14.29
CA ILE A 396 22.77 -0.13 14.45
C ILE A 396 22.93 0.51 15.83
N LYS A 397 21.91 1.22 16.33
CA LYS A 397 21.93 1.83 17.67
C LYS A 397 22.15 0.79 18.77
N SER A 398 21.60 -0.41 18.60
CA SER A 398 21.76 -1.54 19.53
C SER A 398 23.14 -2.20 19.51
N LEU A 399 23.97 -1.95 18.48
CA LEU A 399 25.29 -2.57 18.39
C LEU A 399 26.23 -2.06 19.50
N PRO A 400 27.11 -2.93 20.04
CA PRO A 400 28.12 -2.54 21.04
C PRO A 400 29.30 -1.84 20.35
N LEU A 401 29.03 -0.73 19.66
CA LEU A 401 30.00 0.08 18.94
C LEU A 401 30.03 1.52 19.48
N PRO A 402 31.18 2.22 19.40
CA PRO A 402 31.25 3.66 19.67
C PRO A 402 30.32 4.47 18.76
N ASP A 403 29.81 5.60 19.26
CA ASP A 403 28.86 6.43 18.52
C ASP A 403 29.40 6.96 17.19
N ARG A 404 30.71 7.22 17.09
CA ARG A 404 31.37 7.61 15.84
C ARG A 404 31.23 6.54 14.75
N LEU A 405 31.32 5.26 15.12
CA LEU A 405 31.12 4.15 14.17
C LEU A 405 29.64 3.94 13.85
N LYS A 406 28.75 4.12 14.84
CA LYS A 406 27.29 4.07 14.60
C LYS A 406 26.84 5.13 13.60
N ARG A 407 27.27 6.39 13.78
CA ARG A 407 27.01 7.49 12.82
C ARG A 407 27.53 7.17 11.42
N TYR A 408 28.75 6.62 11.32
CA TYR A 408 29.32 6.20 10.05
C TYR A 408 28.51 5.08 9.35
N LEU A 409 27.95 4.15 10.13
CA LEU A 409 27.08 3.09 9.60
C LEU A 409 25.71 3.61 9.16
N LEU A 410 25.18 4.66 9.79
CA LEU A 410 23.90 5.27 9.44
C LEU A 410 23.97 6.12 8.16
N ILE A 411 25.18 6.50 7.73
CA ILE A 411 25.37 7.47 6.62
C ILE A 411 24.77 8.84 7.00
N ASP A 412 24.70 9.14 8.31
CA ASP A 412 24.27 10.43 8.82
C ASP A 412 25.38 11.46 8.66
N HIS A 413 25.27 12.31 7.64
CA HIS A 413 26.17 13.42 7.40
C HIS A 413 25.90 14.65 8.29
N ALA A 414 24.85 14.62 9.13
CA ALA A 414 24.44 15.76 9.96
C ALA A 414 25.40 16.13 11.13
N ALA A 415 26.54 15.44 11.27
CA ALA A 415 27.48 15.67 12.38
C ALA A 415 28.96 15.78 11.94
N ALA A 416 29.24 16.08 10.67
CA ALA A 416 30.61 16.25 10.18
C ALA A 416 31.16 17.69 10.32
N ASP A 417 30.35 18.66 10.78
CA ASP A 417 30.77 20.06 10.96
C ASP A 417 31.30 20.38 12.36
N HIS A 418 31.36 19.41 13.27
CA HIS A 418 32.04 19.59 14.55
C HIS A 418 32.93 18.38 14.86
N GLU A 419 34.20 18.68 15.12
CA GLU A 419 35.28 17.80 15.57
C GLU A 419 36.13 17.18 14.45
N ASP A 420 37.13 17.93 13.98
CA ASP A 420 38.52 17.68 14.41
C ASP A 420 39.42 18.87 13.97
N LEU A 421 39.70 19.76 14.93
CA LEU A 421 40.87 20.64 15.02
C LEU A 421 42.01 19.83 15.64
#